data_AF-A0A2W4HQD4-F1
#
_entry.id   AF-A0A2W4HQD4-F1
#
_cell.length_a   1.000
_cell.length_b   1.000
_cell.length_c   1.000
_cell.angle_alpha   90.00
_cell.angle_beta   90.00
_cell.angle_gamma   90.00
#
_symmetry.space_group_name_H-M   'P 1'
#
loop_
_entity.id
_entity.type
_entity.pdbx_description
1 polymer ?
#
loop_
_entity_poly.entity_id
_entity_poly.type
_entity_poly.pdbx_seq_one_letter_code
_entity_poly.pdbx_strand_id
1 'polypeptide(L)'
;MAEIQKPADQAEQKPDAGIKKPDNLGKDRAVTSEQVAEADAQRTSKFSTFGDMKAYADSNPLLIDMGDGTEVSSKGPQVAWKKEDILKPFEGALHPLREKPNHFFDSEVARRVSQTLPKLSAYSERHEGIGPNLIAAIMNNEQKYYGSIDDAAPDWFVRQTGNLVQPMKDITVGPGQISISNIRHLGEKYPDLFGGTTANDLTKLAVDKSIATALVGAYLDDRIQSLETWAKNTPDRNTMKHDERLLLNNCLPLWKSGQETKALIMSFNPGGGNDHLNNVLNELRKLEKQR
;
A
#
# COMPACT_ATOMS: atom_id res chain seq x y z
N MET A 1 19.45 56.92 -13.45
CA MET A 1 18.86 56.54 -14.75
C MET A 1 19.93 55.76 -15.49
N ALA A 2 19.77 54.43 -15.55
CA ALA A 2 20.75 53.53 -16.15
C ALA A 2 20.10 52.87 -17.37
N GLU A 3 20.85 52.90 -18.45
CA GLU A 3 20.46 52.67 -19.83
C GLU A 3 20.36 51.17 -20.12
N ILE A 4 19.24 50.76 -20.72
CA ILE A 4 18.95 49.37 -21.09
C ILE A 4 19.54 49.11 -22.47
N GLN A 5 20.50 48.19 -22.57
CA GLN A 5 20.96 47.63 -23.85
C GLN A 5 20.51 46.18 -24.00
N LYS A 6 19.64 45.95 -24.99
CA LYS A 6 19.32 44.64 -25.58
C LYS A 6 20.29 44.36 -26.74
N PRO A 7 20.75 43.11 -26.87
CA PRO A 7 20.73 42.42 -28.16
C PRO A 7 20.40 40.93 -27.97
N ALA A 8 20.09 40.09 -28.96
CA ALA A 8 19.67 40.17 -30.35
C ALA A 8 19.23 38.73 -30.69
N ASP A 9 18.27 38.60 -31.61
CA ASP A 9 17.77 37.34 -32.15
C ASP A 9 18.89 36.47 -32.75
N GLN A 10 18.86 35.16 -32.47
CA GLN A 10 19.60 34.17 -33.24
C GLN A 10 18.70 33.00 -33.68
N ALA A 11 18.52 33.00 -35.00
CA ALA A 11 18.18 31.96 -35.96
C ALA A 11 18.00 30.49 -35.51
N GLU A 12 16.87 29.93 -35.94
CA GLU A 12 16.57 28.50 -36.09
C GLU A 12 17.59 27.78 -36.99
N GLN A 13 18.10 26.64 -36.52
CA GLN A 13 18.73 25.61 -37.35
C GLN A 13 17.86 24.35 -37.35
N LYS A 14 17.32 24.01 -38.51
CA LYS A 14 16.77 22.68 -38.81
C LYS A 14 17.89 21.73 -39.24
N PRO A 15 17.92 20.48 -38.76
CA PRO A 15 18.56 19.40 -39.48
C PRO A 15 17.52 18.51 -40.16
N ASP A 16 17.69 18.37 -41.47
CA ASP A 16 17.09 17.38 -42.35
C ASP A 16 18.11 16.26 -42.57
N ALA A 17 17.78 15.01 -42.25
CA ALA A 17 18.49 13.83 -42.75
C ALA A 17 17.67 12.56 -42.51
N GLY A 18 17.32 11.92 -43.63
CA GLY A 18 16.47 10.74 -43.70
C GLY A 18 17.03 9.48 -43.05
N ILE A 19 16.11 8.69 -42.51
CA ILE A 19 16.34 7.30 -42.13
C ILE A 19 15.63 6.40 -43.15
N LYS A 20 16.43 5.58 -43.83
CA LYS A 20 15.99 4.51 -44.73
C LYS A 20 15.22 3.44 -43.96
N LYS A 21 14.06 3.04 -44.48
CA LYS A 21 13.34 1.83 -44.08
C LYS A 21 14.14 0.59 -44.46
N PRO A 22 14.20 -0.45 -43.61
CA PRO A 22 14.36 -1.82 -44.05
C PRO A 22 12.99 -2.48 -44.25
N ASP A 23 12.86 -3.16 -45.39
CA ASP A 23 11.73 -4.01 -45.75
C ASP A 23 11.76 -5.35 -45.00
N ASN A 24 10.55 -5.85 -44.72
CA ASN A 24 10.13 -7.23 -44.50
C ASN A 24 10.82 -8.09 -43.42
N LEU A 25 10.03 -8.49 -42.43
CA LEU A 25 9.98 -9.86 -41.89
C LEU A 25 8.71 -10.05 -41.03
N GLY A 26 7.98 -11.16 -41.25
CA GLY A 26 7.02 -11.72 -40.29
C GLY A 26 5.54 -11.37 -40.49
N LYS A 27 4.81 -12.24 -41.21
CA LYS A 27 3.35 -12.36 -41.05
C LYS A 27 3.07 -13.06 -39.71
N ASP A 28 3.07 -12.32 -38.63
CA ASP A 28 2.50 -12.79 -37.37
C ASP A 28 1.07 -12.27 -37.23
N ARG A 29 0.17 -13.20 -36.92
CA ARG A 29 -1.26 -12.94 -36.74
C ARG A 29 -1.46 -11.87 -35.67
N ALA A 30 -1.94 -10.70 -36.08
CA ALA A 30 -2.45 -9.70 -35.16
C ALA A 30 -3.65 -10.30 -34.42
N VAL A 31 -3.45 -10.64 -33.15
CA VAL A 31 -4.54 -10.94 -32.22
C VAL A 31 -5.30 -9.64 -32.02
N THR A 32 -6.59 -9.63 -32.36
CA THR A 32 -7.40 -8.42 -32.23
C THR A 32 -7.64 -8.11 -30.75
N SER A 33 -7.85 -6.84 -30.41
CA SER A 33 -8.20 -6.40 -29.05
C SER A 33 -9.44 -7.11 -28.50
N GLU A 34 -10.35 -7.57 -29.37
CA GLU A 34 -11.50 -8.41 -29.01
C GLU A 34 -11.09 -9.83 -28.60
N GLN A 35 -10.10 -10.45 -29.26
CA GLN A 35 -9.61 -11.78 -28.89
C GLN A 35 -8.84 -11.77 -27.56
N VAL A 36 -8.16 -10.66 -27.24
CA VAL A 36 -7.52 -10.46 -25.92
C VAL A 36 -8.59 -10.26 -24.83
N ALA A 37 -9.63 -9.47 -25.10
CA ALA A 37 -10.74 -9.27 -24.16
C ALA A 37 -11.56 -10.55 -23.91
N GLU A 38 -11.76 -11.37 -24.93
CA GLU A 38 -12.48 -12.66 -24.80
C GLU A 38 -11.65 -13.71 -24.06
N ALA A 39 -10.33 -13.75 -24.26
CA ALA A 39 -9.43 -14.62 -23.49
C ALA A 39 -9.34 -14.22 -22.00
N ASP A 40 -9.36 -12.92 -21.69
CA ASP A 40 -9.39 -12.42 -20.31
C ASP A 40 -10.76 -12.63 -19.64
N ALA A 41 -11.86 -12.53 -20.38
CA ALA A 41 -13.20 -12.87 -19.90
C ALA A 41 -13.34 -14.38 -19.59
N GLN A 42 -12.75 -15.25 -20.41
CA GLN A 42 -12.74 -16.70 -20.17
C GLN A 42 -11.80 -17.12 -19.02
N ARG A 43 -10.74 -16.37 -18.71
CA ARG A 43 -9.86 -16.61 -17.55
C ARG A 43 -10.46 -16.14 -16.23
N THR A 44 -11.17 -15.02 -16.24
CA THR A 44 -11.81 -14.44 -15.04
C THR A 44 -13.14 -15.11 -14.67
N SER A 45 -13.69 -15.94 -15.56
CA SER A 45 -14.98 -16.62 -15.38
C SER A 45 -14.96 -17.91 -14.52
N LYS A 46 -13.80 -18.44 -14.10
CA LYS A 46 -13.79 -19.76 -13.42
C LYS A 46 -14.04 -19.72 -11.92
N PHE A 47 -14.01 -18.56 -11.28
CA PHE A 47 -14.22 -18.43 -9.83
C PHE A 47 -14.97 -17.13 -9.52
N SER A 48 -16.30 -17.22 -9.49
CA SER A 48 -17.17 -16.06 -9.24
C SER A 48 -17.46 -15.84 -7.76
N THR A 49 -17.21 -16.85 -6.92
CA THR A 49 -17.41 -16.81 -5.47
C THR A 49 -16.32 -17.56 -4.70
N PHE A 50 -16.18 -17.26 -3.41
CA PHE A 50 -15.34 -18.03 -2.49
C PHE A 50 -15.76 -19.51 -2.39
N GLY A 51 -17.04 -19.79 -2.66
CA GLY A 51 -17.57 -21.16 -2.76
C GLY A 51 -16.99 -21.94 -3.94
N ASP A 52 -16.77 -21.28 -5.07
CA ASP A 52 -16.23 -21.91 -6.29
C ASP A 52 -14.76 -22.34 -6.10
N MET A 53 -13.97 -21.50 -5.40
CA MET A 53 -12.56 -21.82 -5.09
C MET A 53 -12.45 -23.00 -4.12
N LYS A 54 -13.34 -23.05 -3.11
CA LYS A 54 -13.40 -24.18 -2.19
C LYS A 54 -13.83 -25.48 -2.90
N ALA A 55 -14.86 -25.42 -3.73
CA ALA A 55 -15.32 -26.56 -4.51
C ALA A 55 -14.26 -27.10 -5.49
N TYR A 56 -13.43 -26.21 -6.07
CA TYR A 56 -12.33 -26.62 -6.93
C TYR A 56 -11.15 -27.26 -6.16
N ALA A 57 -10.82 -26.72 -4.98
CA ALA A 57 -9.82 -27.33 -4.10
C ALA A 57 -10.28 -28.71 -3.58
N ASP A 58 -11.57 -28.84 -3.26
CA ASP A 58 -12.17 -30.11 -2.78
C ASP A 58 -12.30 -31.15 -3.91
N SER A 59 -12.45 -30.72 -5.17
CA SER A 59 -12.55 -31.61 -6.34
C SER A 59 -11.23 -31.93 -7.03
N ASN A 60 -10.14 -31.23 -6.68
CA ASN A 60 -8.78 -31.48 -7.17
C ASN A 60 -7.83 -31.65 -5.98
N PRO A 61 -7.98 -32.72 -5.17
CA PRO A 61 -7.00 -33.01 -4.13
C PRO A 61 -5.63 -33.18 -4.79
N LEU A 62 -4.65 -32.40 -4.35
CA LEU A 62 -3.25 -32.54 -4.76
C LEU A 62 -2.77 -33.95 -4.38
N LEU A 63 -2.81 -34.87 -5.36
CA LEU A 63 -2.13 -36.16 -5.28
C LEU A 63 -0.62 -35.89 -5.40
N ILE A 64 0.03 -35.78 -4.25
CA ILE A 64 1.50 -35.81 -4.18
C ILE A 64 1.89 -37.29 -4.11
N ASP A 65 2.32 -37.83 -5.26
CA ASP A 65 2.97 -39.13 -5.32
C ASP A 65 4.39 -38.99 -4.75
N MET A 66 4.64 -39.61 -3.59
CA MET A 66 5.93 -39.55 -2.89
C MET A 66 6.90 -40.65 -3.35
N GLY A 67 6.54 -41.47 -4.36
CA GLY A 67 7.46 -42.35 -5.06
C GLY A 67 7.95 -43.59 -4.29
N ASP A 68 7.37 -43.90 -3.13
CA ASP A 68 7.74 -45.07 -2.31
C ASP A 68 6.73 -46.24 -2.40
N GLY A 69 5.71 -46.12 -3.26
CA GLY A 69 4.70 -47.17 -3.46
C GLY A 69 3.67 -47.27 -2.35
N THR A 70 3.59 -46.28 -1.45
CA THR A 70 2.55 -46.25 -0.42
C THR A 70 1.24 -45.67 -0.97
N GLU A 71 0.27 -46.51 -1.31
CA GLU A 71 -1.09 -46.06 -1.63
C GLU A 71 -1.77 -45.51 -0.38
N VAL A 72 -1.98 -44.19 -0.33
CA VAL A 72 -2.74 -43.54 0.74
C VAL A 72 -4.23 -43.76 0.46
N SER A 73 -4.81 -44.77 1.10
CA SER A 73 -6.26 -45.01 1.14
C SER A 73 -7.01 -43.73 1.56
N SER A 74 -8.15 -43.45 0.92
CA SER A 74 -9.04 -42.30 1.16
C SER A 74 -9.64 -42.23 2.58
N LYS A 75 -9.28 -43.16 3.47
CA LYS A 75 -9.58 -43.16 4.90
C LYS A 75 -8.31 -43.23 5.75
N GLY A 76 -7.29 -42.46 5.38
CA GLY A 76 -6.12 -42.24 6.23
C GLY A 76 -6.51 -41.79 7.65
N PRO A 77 -5.64 -41.97 8.65
CA PRO A 77 -5.91 -41.54 10.01
C PRO A 77 -6.34 -40.07 9.97
N GLN A 78 -7.50 -39.77 10.56
CA GLN A 78 -7.95 -38.40 10.77
C GLN A 78 -7.04 -37.75 11.80
N VAL A 79 -5.82 -37.44 11.39
CA VAL A 79 -4.98 -36.46 12.08
C VAL A 79 -5.70 -35.15 11.83
N ALA A 80 -6.33 -34.62 12.88
CA ALA A 80 -6.90 -33.28 12.85
C ALA A 80 -5.74 -32.29 12.72
N TRP A 81 -5.25 -32.11 11.50
CA TRP A 81 -4.31 -31.05 11.17
C TRP A 81 -5.02 -29.73 11.48
N LYS A 82 -4.62 -29.07 12.55
CA LYS A 82 -5.08 -27.71 12.79
C LYS A 82 -4.52 -26.85 11.66
N LYS A 83 -5.30 -25.86 11.19
CA LYS A 83 -4.88 -24.92 10.13
C LYS A 83 -3.50 -24.33 10.49
N GLU A 84 -3.28 -24.08 11.78
CA GLU A 84 -1.99 -23.63 12.33
C GLU A 84 -0.78 -24.55 12.03
N ASP A 85 -0.95 -25.88 11.96
CA ASP A 85 0.16 -26.83 11.83
C ASP A 85 0.59 -27.06 10.38
N ILE A 86 -0.30 -26.84 9.41
CA ILE A 86 0.02 -26.90 7.96
C ILE A 86 0.83 -25.67 7.54
N LEU A 87 0.66 -24.54 8.25
CA LEU A 87 1.06 -23.22 7.76
C LEU A 87 2.32 -22.67 8.45
N LYS A 88 2.70 -23.21 9.62
CA LYS A 88 3.99 -22.96 10.28
C LYS A 88 5.22 -23.05 9.35
N PRO A 89 5.33 -24.03 8.43
CA PRO A 89 6.48 -24.11 7.51
C PRO A 89 6.56 -22.94 6.52
N PHE A 90 5.42 -22.30 6.24
CA PHE A 90 5.31 -21.20 5.28
C PHE A 90 5.31 -19.82 5.93
N GLU A 91 5.06 -19.69 7.24
CA GLU A 91 5.09 -18.40 7.95
C GLU A 91 6.40 -17.64 7.74
N GLY A 92 7.56 -18.32 7.75
CA GLY A 92 8.86 -17.70 7.48
C GLY A 92 9.05 -17.27 6.02
N ALA A 93 8.38 -17.94 5.07
CA ALA A 93 8.41 -17.56 3.65
C ALA A 93 7.40 -16.45 3.32
N LEU A 94 6.24 -16.45 3.98
CA LEU A 94 5.19 -15.46 3.83
C LEU A 94 5.54 -14.16 4.57
N HIS A 95 6.22 -14.25 5.72
CA HIS A 95 6.57 -13.12 6.58
C HIS A 95 8.05 -13.16 7.03
N PRO A 96 9.03 -13.11 6.10
CA PRO A 96 10.46 -13.27 6.40
C PRO A 96 11.04 -12.18 7.30
N LEU A 97 10.31 -11.09 7.52
CA LEU A 97 10.75 -9.95 8.33
C LEU A 97 10.13 -9.93 9.73
N ARG A 98 9.20 -10.85 10.06
CA ARG A 98 8.43 -10.87 11.32
C ARG A 98 9.31 -10.75 12.58
N GLU A 99 10.47 -11.40 12.58
CA GLU A 99 11.39 -11.43 13.72
C GLU A 99 12.40 -10.27 13.73
N LYS A 100 12.30 -9.33 12.78
CA LYS A 100 13.27 -8.24 12.60
C LYS A 100 12.59 -6.86 12.57
N PRO A 101 12.20 -6.31 13.72
CA PRO A 101 11.48 -5.03 13.84
C PRO A 101 12.10 -3.87 13.05
N ASN A 102 13.44 -3.78 13.07
CA ASN A 102 14.18 -2.72 12.40
C ASN A 102 14.21 -2.85 10.86
N HIS A 103 13.63 -3.90 10.30
CA HIS A 103 13.56 -4.11 8.85
C HIS A 103 12.24 -3.66 8.23
N PHE A 104 11.26 -3.24 9.04
CA PHE A 104 9.92 -2.92 8.56
C PHE A 104 9.77 -1.53 7.98
N PHE A 105 10.59 -0.58 8.40
CA PHE A 105 10.60 0.77 7.87
C PHE A 105 12.01 1.17 7.44
N ASP A 106 12.08 2.22 6.64
CA ASP A 106 13.33 2.83 6.21
C ASP A 106 13.51 4.17 6.94
N SER A 107 14.43 4.22 7.91
CA SER A 107 14.63 5.42 8.73
C SER A 107 15.05 6.64 7.91
N GLU A 108 15.81 6.44 6.84
CA GLU A 108 16.28 7.54 6.01
C GLU A 108 15.14 8.08 5.13
N VAL A 109 14.30 7.19 4.61
CA VAL A 109 13.08 7.61 3.91
C VAL A 109 12.12 8.32 4.86
N ALA A 110 11.89 7.80 6.07
CA ALA A 110 11.03 8.43 7.08
C ALA A 110 11.52 9.84 7.42
N ARG A 111 12.84 10.01 7.57
CA ARG A 111 13.48 11.31 7.77
C ARG A 111 13.25 12.22 6.58
N ARG A 112 13.53 11.75 5.36
CA ARG A 112 13.39 12.53 4.13
C ARG A 112 11.95 13.00 3.90
N VAL A 113 10.97 12.10 3.95
CA VAL A 113 9.56 12.49 3.71
C VAL A 113 9.05 13.47 4.76
N SER A 114 9.49 13.32 6.02
CA SER A 114 9.15 14.26 7.09
C SER A 114 9.78 15.64 6.94
N GLN A 115 10.75 15.80 6.04
CA GLN A 115 11.40 17.08 5.74
C GLN A 115 10.94 17.67 4.40
N THR A 116 10.50 16.83 3.46
CA THR A 116 10.16 17.28 2.10
C THR A 116 8.66 17.53 1.91
N LEU A 117 7.80 16.82 2.65
CA LEU A 117 6.36 16.99 2.52
C LEU A 117 5.90 18.19 3.36
N PRO A 118 5.25 19.22 2.77
CA PRO A 118 5.10 20.52 3.43
C PRO A 118 4.32 20.49 4.75
N LYS A 119 3.21 19.73 4.80
CA LYS A 119 2.36 19.68 6.00
C LYS A 119 3.00 18.82 7.07
N LEU A 120 3.59 17.70 6.68
CA LEU A 120 4.31 16.83 7.59
C LEU A 120 5.57 17.49 8.15
N SER A 121 6.31 18.25 7.34
CA SER A 121 7.48 19.02 7.80
C SER A 121 7.09 20.09 8.81
N ALA A 122 6.09 20.90 8.49
CA ALA A 122 5.59 21.91 9.42
C ALA A 122 5.06 21.28 10.72
N TYR A 123 4.39 20.13 10.64
CA TYR A 123 4.00 19.36 11.82
C TYR A 123 5.22 18.89 12.62
N SER A 124 6.20 18.27 11.96
CA SER A 124 7.42 17.76 12.59
C SER A 124 8.15 18.88 13.35
N GLU A 125 8.26 20.08 12.77
CA GLU A 125 8.88 21.25 13.43
C GLU A 125 8.12 21.70 14.69
N ARG A 126 6.78 21.74 14.64
CA ARG A 126 5.95 22.11 15.81
C ARG A 126 5.99 21.07 16.93
N HIS A 127 6.43 19.85 16.63
CA HIS A 127 6.47 18.72 17.56
C HIS A 127 7.88 18.13 17.65
N GLU A 128 8.91 18.98 17.75
CA GLU A 128 10.30 18.58 18.10
C GLU A 128 10.90 17.47 17.20
N GLY A 129 10.56 17.50 15.92
CA GLY A 129 11.04 16.54 14.94
C GLY A 129 10.44 15.13 15.11
N ILE A 130 9.22 15.01 15.65
CA ILE A 130 8.57 13.71 15.89
C ILE A 130 8.16 12.97 14.60
N GLY A 131 8.09 13.65 13.46
CA GLY A 131 7.57 13.10 12.20
C GLY A 131 8.16 11.72 11.82
N PRO A 132 9.49 11.56 11.77
CA PRO A 132 10.11 10.27 11.44
C PRO A 132 9.78 9.17 12.45
N ASN A 133 9.73 9.52 13.74
CA ASN A 133 9.39 8.57 14.81
C ASN A 133 7.92 8.16 14.76
N LEU A 134 7.02 9.07 14.39
CA LEU A 134 5.60 8.76 14.20
C LEU A 134 5.40 7.77 13.04
N ILE A 135 6.07 7.99 11.91
CA ILE A 135 6.05 7.04 10.78
C ILE A 135 6.53 5.66 11.23
N ALA A 136 7.69 5.60 11.90
CA ALA A 136 8.25 4.35 12.41
C ALA A 136 7.32 3.66 13.42
N ALA A 137 6.69 4.42 14.33
CA ALA A 137 5.76 3.88 15.31
C ALA A 137 4.51 3.26 14.66
N ILE A 138 3.96 3.90 13.63
CA ILE A 138 2.84 3.36 12.84
C ILE A 138 3.27 2.07 12.14
N MET A 139 4.38 2.11 11.41
CA MET A 139 4.91 0.93 10.68
C MET A 139 5.16 -0.25 11.62
N ASN A 140 5.76 -0.03 12.79
CA ASN A 140 5.99 -1.07 13.79
C ASN A 140 4.69 -1.65 14.37
N ASN A 141 3.68 -0.80 14.59
CA ASN A 141 2.37 -1.24 15.04
C ASN A 141 1.69 -2.12 14.00
N GLU A 142 1.61 -1.67 12.75
CA GLU A 142 0.98 -2.44 11.68
C GLU A 142 1.66 -3.80 11.50
N GLN A 143 2.98 -3.86 11.58
CA GLN A 143 3.72 -5.11 11.46
C GLN A 143 3.55 -6.08 12.64
N LYS A 144 3.22 -5.56 13.83
CA LYS A 144 2.89 -6.42 14.97
C LYS A 144 1.58 -7.19 14.76
N TYR A 145 0.63 -6.58 14.05
CA TYR A 145 -0.69 -7.15 13.79
C TYR A 145 -0.83 -7.78 12.40
N TYR A 146 0.10 -7.47 11.48
CA TYR A 146 0.26 -8.12 10.20
C TYR A 146 0.78 -9.54 10.38
N GLY A 147 -0.03 -10.55 10.04
CA GLY A 147 0.39 -11.94 10.20
C GLY A 147 -0.73 -12.96 10.31
N SER A 148 -1.96 -12.61 9.93
CA SER A 148 -2.93 -13.65 9.63
C SER A 148 -2.75 -14.10 8.19
N ILE A 149 -2.96 -15.38 7.93
CA ILE A 149 -2.91 -15.98 6.59
C ILE A 149 -3.92 -15.33 5.65
N ASP A 150 -4.97 -14.76 6.25
CA ASP A 150 -6.01 -14.02 5.56
C ASP A 150 -5.49 -12.69 4.98
N ASP A 151 -4.35 -12.17 5.47
CA ASP A 151 -3.66 -10.96 4.94
C ASP A 151 -2.62 -11.29 3.85
N ALA A 152 -1.99 -12.48 3.92
CA ALA A 152 -0.91 -12.87 3.02
C ALA A 152 -1.38 -13.21 1.60
N ALA A 153 -2.56 -13.83 1.46
CA ALA A 153 -3.11 -14.20 0.15
C ALA A 153 -3.54 -12.97 -0.69
N PRO A 154 -4.27 -11.97 -0.13
CA PRO A 154 -4.53 -10.71 -0.82
C PRO A 154 -3.25 -9.99 -1.22
N ASP A 155 -2.25 -9.92 -0.34
CA ASP A 155 -0.98 -9.26 -0.63
C ASP A 155 -0.22 -9.94 -1.78
N TRP A 156 -0.17 -11.27 -1.79
CA TRP A 156 0.44 -12.00 -2.91
C TRP A 156 -0.26 -11.69 -4.24
N PHE A 157 -1.60 -11.66 -4.23
CA PHE A 157 -2.37 -11.38 -5.44
C PHE A 157 -2.15 -9.96 -5.96
N VAL A 158 -2.13 -8.97 -5.05
CA VAL A 158 -1.86 -7.57 -5.39
C VAL A 158 -0.46 -7.38 -5.95
N ARG A 159 0.55 -8.07 -5.37
CA ARG A 159 1.93 -8.04 -5.91
C ARG A 159 1.98 -8.47 -7.36
N GLN A 160 1.20 -9.48 -7.74
CA GLN A 160 1.19 -10.01 -9.10
C GLN A 160 0.41 -9.11 -10.07
N THR A 161 -0.75 -8.58 -9.65
CA THR A 161 -1.71 -7.97 -10.58
C THR A 161 -1.80 -6.46 -10.49
N GLY A 162 -1.40 -5.84 -9.37
CA GLY A 162 -1.62 -4.42 -9.08
C GLY A 162 -3.09 -4.01 -8.99
N ASN A 163 -4.02 -4.97 -9.01
CA ASN A 163 -5.46 -4.75 -9.04
C ASN A 163 -6.18 -5.61 -8.00
N LEU A 164 -7.31 -5.11 -7.53
CA LEU A 164 -8.28 -5.89 -6.78
C LEU A 164 -9.04 -6.80 -7.75
N VAL A 165 -9.21 -8.09 -7.42
CA VAL A 165 -10.27 -8.89 -8.05
C VAL A 165 -11.59 -8.38 -7.47
N GLN A 166 -12.44 -7.78 -8.29
CA GLN A 166 -13.82 -7.54 -7.86
C GLN A 166 -14.48 -8.89 -7.53
N PRO A 167 -15.23 -9.02 -6.42
CA PRO A 167 -15.85 -7.96 -5.62
C PRO A 167 -15.12 -7.60 -4.31
N MET A 168 -13.81 -7.78 -4.20
CA MET A 168 -13.09 -7.56 -2.94
C MET A 168 -13.20 -6.10 -2.47
N LYS A 169 -13.56 -5.92 -1.20
CA LYS A 169 -13.50 -4.65 -0.46
C LYS A 169 -12.08 -4.09 -0.54
N ASP A 170 -11.92 -2.76 -0.48
CA ASP A 170 -10.60 -2.10 -0.48
C ASP A 170 -9.69 -2.72 0.59
N ILE A 171 -8.67 -3.46 0.15
CA ILE A 171 -7.75 -4.19 1.03
C ILE A 171 -6.54 -3.31 1.35
N THR A 172 -5.93 -3.57 2.49
CA THR A 172 -4.65 -2.99 2.92
C THR A 172 -3.48 -3.83 2.43
N VAL A 173 -2.37 -3.20 2.04
CA VAL A 173 -1.25 -3.89 1.41
C VAL A 173 0.08 -3.48 2.03
N GLY A 174 0.99 -4.45 2.14
CA GLY A 174 2.39 -4.20 2.47
C GLY A 174 2.63 -3.81 3.93
N PRO A 175 3.88 -3.43 4.29
CA PRO A 175 4.22 -3.30 5.69
C PRO A 175 3.55 -2.14 6.41
N GLY A 176 3.15 -1.11 5.65
CA GLY A 176 2.36 0.00 6.18
C GLY A 176 0.85 -0.27 6.23
N GLN A 177 0.35 -1.41 5.73
CA GLN A 177 -1.08 -1.72 5.71
C GLN A 177 -1.95 -0.57 5.17
N ILE A 178 -1.52 0.07 4.08
CA ILE A 178 -2.28 1.16 3.47
C ILE A 178 -3.27 0.58 2.46
N SER A 179 -4.51 1.06 2.48
CA SER A 179 -5.53 0.60 1.54
C SER A 179 -5.19 0.98 0.10
N ILE A 180 -5.57 0.13 -0.88
CA ILE A 180 -5.26 0.35 -2.29
C ILE A 180 -5.83 1.68 -2.79
N SER A 181 -7.04 2.04 -2.38
CA SER A 181 -7.63 3.35 -2.75
C SER A 181 -6.79 4.52 -2.24
N ASN A 182 -6.26 4.44 -1.02
CA ASN A 182 -5.34 5.44 -0.48
C ASN A 182 -4.01 5.44 -1.24
N ILE A 183 -3.43 4.28 -1.55
CA ILE A 183 -2.18 4.21 -2.35
C ILE A 183 -2.34 4.92 -3.68
N ARG A 184 -3.45 4.66 -4.39
CA ARG A 184 -3.75 5.30 -5.68
C ARG A 184 -3.88 6.81 -5.54
N HIS A 185 -4.67 7.26 -4.57
CA HIS A 185 -4.83 8.69 -4.27
C HIS A 185 -3.48 9.37 -3.97
N LEU A 186 -2.63 8.74 -3.15
CA LEU A 186 -1.32 9.28 -2.78
C LEU A 186 -0.36 9.31 -3.97
N GLY A 187 -0.39 8.29 -4.85
CA GLY A 187 0.40 8.28 -6.07
C GLY A 187 0.02 9.41 -7.04
N GLU A 188 -1.28 9.70 -7.16
CA GLU A 188 -1.78 10.83 -7.96
C GLU A 188 -1.46 12.19 -7.33
N LYS A 189 -1.53 12.29 -6.00
CA LYS A 189 -1.33 13.53 -5.26
C LYS A 189 0.15 13.91 -5.10
N TYR A 190 1.02 12.93 -4.94
CA TYR A 190 2.47 13.12 -4.71
C TYR A 190 3.32 12.38 -5.77
N PRO A 191 3.14 12.66 -7.08
CA PRO A 191 3.81 11.92 -8.14
C PRO A 191 5.34 12.04 -8.05
N ASP A 192 5.86 13.21 -7.67
CA ASP A 192 7.29 13.47 -7.53
C ASP A 192 7.94 12.64 -6.41
N LEU A 193 7.20 12.33 -5.34
CA LEU A 193 7.69 11.50 -4.24
C LEU A 193 7.98 10.07 -4.72
N PHE A 194 7.19 9.59 -5.68
CA PHE A 194 7.26 8.23 -6.22
C PHE A 194 7.90 8.18 -7.61
N GLY A 195 8.60 9.24 -8.04
CA GLY A 195 9.32 9.28 -9.32
C GLY A 195 8.43 9.11 -10.55
N GLY A 196 7.17 9.57 -10.48
CA GLY A 196 6.20 9.42 -11.58
C GLY A 196 5.67 8.00 -11.77
N THR A 197 5.87 7.11 -10.79
CA THR A 197 5.33 5.75 -10.81
C THR A 197 3.80 5.78 -10.91
N THR A 198 3.23 4.94 -11.78
CA THR A 198 1.77 4.85 -11.92
C THR A 198 1.12 4.33 -10.64
N ALA A 199 -0.14 4.69 -10.40
CA ALA A 199 -0.88 4.25 -9.22
C ALA A 199 -0.95 2.70 -9.08
N ASN A 200 -1.04 1.98 -10.20
CA ASN A 200 -1.06 0.52 -10.22
C ASN A 200 0.32 -0.09 -9.88
N ASP A 201 1.39 0.47 -10.41
CA ASP A 201 2.75 0.00 -10.09
C ASP A 201 3.13 0.35 -8.66
N LEU A 202 2.69 1.51 -8.16
CA LEU A 202 2.88 1.90 -6.77
C LEU A 202 2.20 0.92 -5.80
N THR A 203 1.04 0.39 -6.18
CA THR A 203 0.36 -0.65 -5.39
C THR A 203 1.18 -1.94 -5.31
N LYS A 204 1.86 -2.34 -6.40
CA LYS A 204 2.78 -3.49 -6.39
C LYS A 204 4.02 -3.23 -5.53
N LEU A 205 4.53 -2.01 -5.61
CA LEU A 205 5.72 -1.58 -4.87
C LEU A 205 5.46 -1.27 -3.40
N ALA A 206 4.20 -1.15 -2.97
CA ALA A 206 3.83 -0.85 -1.58
C ALA A 206 4.30 -1.90 -0.56
N VAL A 207 4.77 -3.07 -1.03
CA VAL A 207 5.36 -4.12 -0.18
C VAL A 207 6.84 -3.90 0.11
N ASP A 208 7.51 -3.04 -0.67
CA ASP A 208 8.86 -2.57 -0.37
C ASP A 208 8.83 -1.63 0.83
N LYS A 209 9.77 -1.81 1.77
CA LYS A 209 9.79 -1.05 3.02
C LYS A 209 9.97 0.45 2.78
N SER A 210 10.78 0.84 1.79
CA SER A 210 11.10 2.25 1.52
C SER A 210 9.89 2.92 0.90
N ILE A 211 9.22 2.26 -0.05
CA ILE A 211 7.97 2.75 -0.64
C ILE A 211 6.83 2.80 0.40
N ALA A 212 6.66 1.76 1.21
CA ALA A 212 5.66 1.77 2.29
C ALA A 212 5.90 2.90 3.29
N THR A 213 7.17 3.13 3.68
CA THR A 213 7.54 4.24 4.56
C THR A 213 7.17 5.59 3.93
N ALA A 214 7.47 5.77 2.63
CA ALA A 214 7.11 6.99 1.91
C ALA A 214 5.59 7.17 1.81
N LEU A 215 4.83 6.10 1.57
CA LEU A 215 3.37 6.11 1.53
C LEU A 215 2.77 6.49 2.90
N VAL A 216 3.30 5.98 4.02
CA VAL A 216 2.84 6.41 5.36
C VAL A 216 3.12 7.90 5.59
N GLY A 217 4.30 8.39 5.19
CA GLY A 217 4.61 9.83 5.26
C GLY A 217 3.64 10.67 4.43
N ALA A 218 3.40 10.29 3.18
CA ALA A 218 2.45 10.94 2.28
C ALA A 218 1.01 10.92 2.82
N TYR A 219 0.60 9.80 3.43
CA TYR A 219 -0.69 9.66 4.09
C TYR A 219 -0.83 10.65 5.25
N LEU A 220 0.18 10.75 6.12
CA LEU A 220 0.16 11.69 7.23
C LEU A 220 0.08 13.14 6.74
N ASP A 221 0.83 13.51 5.70
CA ASP A 221 0.76 14.83 5.09
C ASP A 221 -0.66 15.14 4.56
N ASP A 222 -1.27 14.17 3.86
CA ASP A 222 -2.65 14.27 3.35
C ASP A 222 -3.67 14.44 4.50
N ARG A 223 -3.50 13.69 5.59
CA ARG A 223 -4.40 13.77 6.74
C ARG A 223 -4.24 15.08 7.51
N ILE A 224 -3.02 15.62 7.66
CA ILE A 224 -2.81 16.95 8.22
C ILE A 224 -3.56 17.98 7.38
N GLN A 225 -3.39 17.98 6.06
CA GLN A 225 -4.08 18.91 5.17
C GLN A 225 -5.61 18.81 5.29
N SER A 226 -6.13 17.57 5.33
CA SER A 226 -7.56 17.31 5.47
C SER A 226 -8.10 17.83 6.80
N LEU A 227 -7.43 17.54 7.92
CA LEU A 227 -7.85 17.96 9.25
C LEU A 227 -7.74 19.47 9.45
N GLU A 228 -6.69 20.12 8.93
CA GLU A 228 -6.57 21.58 8.90
C GLU A 228 -7.74 22.23 8.14
N THR A 229 -8.14 21.63 7.03
CA THR A 229 -9.27 22.10 6.22
C THR A 229 -10.59 21.91 6.96
N TRP A 230 -10.83 20.73 7.52
CA TRP A 230 -12.05 20.41 8.27
C TRP A 230 -12.18 21.17 9.59
N ALA A 231 -11.05 21.55 10.20
CA ALA A 231 -11.03 22.40 11.38
C ALA A 231 -11.60 23.79 11.09
N LYS A 232 -11.35 24.32 9.88
CA LYS A 232 -11.88 25.61 9.40
C LYS A 232 -13.30 25.48 8.85
N ASN A 233 -13.51 24.46 8.02
CA ASN A 233 -14.76 24.20 7.30
C ASN A 233 -15.17 22.75 7.53
N THR A 234 -15.88 22.49 8.62
CA THR A 234 -16.28 21.13 8.98
C THR A 234 -17.27 20.58 7.93
N PRO A 235 -16.97 19.44 7.27
CA PRO A 235 -17.83 18.89 6.22
C PRO A 235 -19.18 18.42 6.77
N ASP A 236 -20.21 18.41 5.90
CA ASP A 236 -21.51 17.86 6.27
C ASP A 236 -21.42 16.33 6.38
N ARG A 237 -21.55 15.84 7.61
CA ARG A 237 -21.56 14.43 7.98
C ARG A 237 -22.50 13.58 7.12
N ASN A 238 -23.64 14.12 6.68
CA ASN A 238 -24.63 13.38 5.90
C ASN A 238 -24.17 13.10 4.47
N THR A 239 -23.20 13.86 3.97
CA THR A 239 -22.63 13.72 2.61
C THR A 239 -21.41 12.80 2.55
N MET A 240 -20.89 12.39 3.71
CA MET A 240 -19.63 11.65 3.83
C MET A 240 -19.82 10.14 3.79
N LYS A 241 -18.84 9.44 3.22
CA LYS A 241 -18.74 7.97 3.28
C LYS A 241 -18.46 7.51 4.71
N HIS A 242 -18.66 6.22 4.98
CA HIS A 242 -18.48 5.66 6.33
C HIS A 242 -17.10 5.97 6.93
N ASP A 243 -16.01 5.73 6.19
CA ASP A 243 -14.65 5.92 6.69
C ASP A 243 -14.34 7.40 6.95
N GLU A 244 -14.81 8.29 6.09
CA GLU A 244 -14.69 9.74 6.27
C GLU A 244 -15.45 10.20 7.52
N ARG A 245 -16.63 9.62 7.80
CA ARG A 245 -17.36 9.89 9.04
C ARG A 245 -16.60 9.40 10.27
N LEU A 246 -15.87 8.29 10.19
CA LEU A 246 -15.02 7.84 11.29
C LEU A 246 -13.88 8.83 11.55
N LEU A 247 -13.23 9.34 10.50
CA LEU A 247 -12.23 10.41 10.63
C LEU A 247 -12.83 11.67 11.26
N LEU A 248 -14.02 12.07 10.80
CA LEU A 248 -14.72 13.24 11.33
C LEU A 248 -15.05 13.09 12.82
N ASN A 249 -15.56 11.93 13.23
CA ASN A 249 -16.01 11.72 14.62
C ASN A 249 -14.85 11.47 15.58
N ASN A 250 -13.79 10.81 15.13
CA ASN A 250 -12.73 10.30 16.02
C ASN A 250 -11.44 11.11 15.94
N CYS A 251 -11.11 11.68 14.78
CA CYS A 251 -9.83 12.38 14.57
C CYS A 251 -10.00 13.90 14.71
N LEU A 252 -11.05 14.49 14.14
CA LEU A 252 -11.24 15.95 14.17
C LEU A 252 -11.37 16.52 15.60
N PRO A 253 -12.06 15.89 16.56
CA PRO A 253 -12.10 16.40 17.93
C PRO A 253 -10.73 16.42 18.60
N LEU A 254 -9.92 15.36 18.38
CA LEU A 254 -8.53 15.32 18.87
C LEU A 254 -7.71 16.44 18.25
N TRP A 255 -7.82 16.64 16.93
CA TRP A 255 -7.15 17.72 16.21
C TRP A 255 -7.52 19.10 16.76
N LYS A 256 -8.82 19.40 16.90
CA LYS A 256 -9.32 20.67 17.45
C LYS A 256 -8.90 20.90 18.91
N SER A 257 -8.63 19.84 19.66
CA SER A 257 -8.14 19.94 21.05
C SER A 257 -6.62 20.11 21.17
N GLY A 258 -5.90 20.28 20.05
CA GLY A 258 -4.43 20.37 20.02
C GLY A 258 -3.72 19.02 20.18
N GLN A 259 -4.44 17.90 20.19
CA GLN A 259 -3.88 16.56 20.28
C GLN A 259 -3.55 16.02 18.88
N GLU A 260 -2.81 16.81 18.08
CA GLU A 260 -2.50 16.53 16.66
C GLU A 260 -1.91 15.13 16.46
N THR A 261 -0.89 14.75 17.24
CA THR A 261 -0.26 13.43 17.15
C THR A 261 -1.26 12.29 17.33
N LYS A 262 -2.17 12.40 18.32
CA LYS A 262 -3.19 11.37 18.55
C LYS A 262 -4.22 11.33 17.41
N ALA A 263 -4.59 12.49 16.87
CA ALA A 263 -5.49 12.58 15.72
C ALA A 263 -4.88 11.89 14.49
N LEU A 264 -3.58 12.08 14.24
CA LEU A 264 -2.86 11.42 13.15
C LEU A 264 -2.76 9.91 13.33
N ILE A 265 -2.43 9.44 14.54
CA ILE A 265 -2.44 8.00 14.87
C ILE A 265 -3.83 7.39 14.62
N MET A 266 -4.87 8.05 15.15
CA MET A 266 -6.26 7.61 14.96
C MET A 266 -6.70 7.63 13.50
N SER A 267 -6.16 8.54 12.68
CA SER A 267 -6.53 8.63 11.27
C SER A 267 -6.16 7.38 10.48
N PHE A 268 -5.10 6.67 10.89
CA PHE A 268 -4.62 5.46 10.24
C PHE A 268 -5.59 4.28 10.41
N ASN A 269 -6.20 4.16 11.60
CA ASN A 269 -7.23 3.17 11.88
C ASN A 269 -8.33 3.79 12.76
N PRO A 270 -9.25 4.57 12.17
CA PRO A 270 -10.21 5.35 12.94
C PRO A 270 -11.29 4.49 13.58
N GLY A 271 -11.45 3.23 13.14
CA GLY A 271 -12.30 2.22 13.78
C GLY A 271 -11.62 1.45 14.92
N GLY A 272 -10.28 1.45 14.99
CA GLY A 272 -9.51 0.69 15.98
C GLY A 272 -9.57 1.25 17.40
N GLY A 273 -10.07 2.48 17.57
CA GLY A 273 -10.32 3.07 18.88
C GLY A 273 -9.04 3.24 19.72
N ASN A 274 -9.22 3.15 21.05
CA ASN A 274 -8.14 3.41 22.00
C ASN A 274 -7.01 2.37 21.96
N ASP A 275 -7.28 1.13 21.54
CA ASP A 275 -6.27 0.09 21.50
C ASP A 275 -5.20 0.40 20.46
N HIS A 276 -5.61 0.74 19.23
CA HIS A 276 -4.72 1.22 18.17
C HIS A 276 -3.91 2.44 18.63
N LEU A 277 -4.60 3.44 19.18
CA LEU A 277 -3.96 4.66 19.68
C LEU A 277 -2.88 4.37 20.72
N ASN A 278 -3.20 3.54 21.71
CA ASN A 278 -2.30 3.23 22.80
C ASN A 278 -1.09 2.41 22.33
N ASN A 279 -1.28 1.49 21.39
CA ASN A 279 -0.19 0.69 20.84
C ASN A 279 0.81 1.56 20.09
N VAL A 280 0.34 2.42 19.17
CA VAL A 280 1.23 3.33 18.43
C VAL A 280 1.91 4.33 19.37
N LEU A 281 1.20 4.87 20.37
CA LEU A 281 1.82 5.74 21.38
C LEU A 281 2.89 5.01 22.20
N ASN A 282 2.71 3.74 22.49
CA ASN A 282 3.71 2.94 23.19
C ASN A 282 4.96 2.72 22.32
N GLU A 283 4.81 2.44 21.03
CA GLU A 283 5.95 2.35 20.10
C GLU A 283 6.67 3.70 19.95
N LEU A 284 5.92 4.79 19.86
CA LEU A 284 6.47 6.14 19.77
C LEU A 284 7.34 6.48 20.98
N ARG A 285 6.86 6.22 22.21
CA ARG A 285 7.63 6.42 23.44
C ARG A 285 8.90 5.57 23.50
N LYS A 286 8.89 4.36 22.93
CA LYS A 286 10.10 3.52 22.88
C LYS A 286 11.15 4.15 21.96
N LEU A 287 10.75 4.66 20.80
CA LEU A 287 11.63 5.32 19.83
C LEU A 287 12.21 6.63 20.38
N GLU A 288 11.42 7.41 21.11
CA GLU A 288 11.89 8.66 21.73
C GLU A 288 12.96 8.41 22.80
N LYS A 289 12.87 7.30 23.56
CA LYS A 289 13.89 6.92 24.56
C LYS A 289 15.23 6.48 23.95
N GLN A 290 15.28 6.26 22.65
CA GLN A 290 16.50 5.84 21.94
C GLN A 290 17.27 7.03 21.33
N ARG A 291 16.72 8.25 21.42
CA ARG A 291 17.41 9.50 21.05
C ARG A 291 18.35 9.96 22.16
#